data_AF-A0A7X3MWT8-F1
#
_entry.id   AF-A0A7X3MWT8-F1
#
_cell.length_a   1.000
_cell.length_b   1.000
_cell.length_c   1.000
_cell.angle_alpha   90.00
_cell.angle_beta   90.00
_cell.angle_gamma   90.00
#
_symmetry.space_group_name_H-M   'P 1'
#
loop_
_entity.id
_entity.type
_entity.pdbx_description
1 polymer ?
#
loop_
_entity_poly.entity_id
_entity_poly.type
_entity_poly.pdbx_seq_one_letter_code
_entity_poly.pdbx_strand_id
1 'polypeptide(L)' 'MKKASEYRKHAEECRILAKQVPEGPQRDQLLEMARTWDKLADDRDALIRKHPELAMPDEKSGG' A
#
# COMPACT_ATOMS: atom_id res chain seq x y z
N MET A 1 13.10 2.34 1.51
CA MET A 1 11.80 2.02 2.14
C MET A 1 10.70 2.72 1.37
N LYS A 2 9.53 2.10 1.13
CA LYS A 2 8.44 2.70 0.33
C LYS A 2 7.67 3.77 1.14
N LYS A 3 7.03 4.71 0.45
CA LYS A 3 6.20 5.78 1.05
C LYS A 3 4.78 5.29 1.37
N ALA A 4 4.07 5.99 2.26
CA ALA A 4 2.65 5.75 2.52
C ALA A 4 1.80 5.78 1.24
N SER A 5 2.06 6.75 0.34
CA SER A 5 1.38 6.87 -0.95
C SER A 5 1.62 5.68 -1.88
N GLU A 6 2.84 5.13 -1.87
CA GLU A 6 3.20 3.92 -2.64
C GLU A 6 2.44 2.70 -2.13
N TYR A 7 2.35 2.54 -0.80
CA TYR A 7 1.57 1.47 -0.20
C TYR A 7 0.08 1.58 -0.55
N ARG A 8 -0.52 2.79 -0.51
CA ARG A 8 -1.91 2.99 -0.96
C ARG A 8 -2.10 2.67 -2.43
N LYS A 9 -1.15 3.02 -3.29
CA LYS A 9 -1.19 2.66 -4.71
C LYS A 9 -1.19 1.15 -4.90
N HIS A 10 -0.34 0.41 -4.18
CA HIS A 10 -0.34 -1.05 -4.23
C HIS A 10 -1.64 -1.65 -3.69
N ALA A 11 -2.23 -1.08 -2.63
CA ALA A 11 -3.53 -1.50 -2.12
C ALA A 11 -4.63 -1.34 -3.19
N GLU A 12 -4.62 -0.21 -3.90
CA GLU A 12 -5.55 0.05 -4.99
C GLU A 12 -5.38 -0.91 -6.16
N GLU A 13 -4.14 -1.16 -6.60
CA GLU A 13 -3.83 -2.16 -7.64
C GLU A 13 -4.35 -3.55 -7.25
N CYS A 14 -4.13 -3.97 -6.00
CA CYS A 14 -4.64 -5.25 -5.50
C CYS A 14 -6.18 -5.32 -5.54
N ARG A 15 -6.87 -4.21 -5.22
CA ARG A 15 -8.34 -4.13 -5.31
C ARG A 15 -8.83 -4.15 -6.77
N ILE A 16 -8.13 -3.47 -7.68
CA ILE A 16 -8.45 -3.47 -9.11
C ILE A 16 -8.28 -4.87 -9.69
N LEU A 17 -7.20 -5.56 -9.34
CA LEU A 17 -7.00 -6.96 -9.70
C LEU A 17 -8.10 -7.83 -9.09
N ALA A 18 -8.41 -7.69 -7.81
CA ALA A 18 -9.47 -8.44 -7.12
C ALA A 18 -10.86 -8.29 -7.77
N LYS A 19 -11.12 -7.16 -8.44
CA LYS A 19 -12.37 -6.95 -9.21
C LYS A 19 -12.39 -7.71 -10.54
N GLN A 20 -11.21 -7.98 -11.11
CA GLN A 20 -11.05 -8.71 -12.37
C GLN A 20 -10.96 -10.23 -12.14
N VAL A 21 -10.58 -10.66 -10.94
CA VAL A 21 -10.56 -12.08 -10.57
C VAL A 21 -11.97 -12.52 -10.12
N PRO A 22 -12.47 -13.68 -10.59
CA PRO A 22 -13.73 -14.25 -10.09
C PRO A 22 -13.68 -14.52 -8.59
N GLU A 23 -14.86 -14.62 -7.98
CA GLU A 23 -15.00 -14.95 -6.56
C GLU A 23 -14.31 -16.28 -6.22
N GLY A 24 -13.45 -16.25 -5.21
CA GLY A 24 -12.64 -17.38 -4.84
C GLY A 24 -11.46 -16.98 -3.94
N PRO A 25 -10.67 -17.96 -3.47
CA PRO A 25 -9.58 -17.74 -2.55
C PRO A 25 -8.52 -16.76 -3.09
N GLN A 26 -8.37 -16.68 -4.41
CA GLN A 26 -7.43 -15.75 -5.04
C GLN A 26 -7.89 -14.29 -4.95
N ARG A 27 -9.20 -14.03 -5.08
CA ARG A 27 -9.77 -12.70 -4.85
C ARG A 27 -9.63 -12.29 -3.39
N ASP A 28 -9.90 -13.20 -2.46
CA ASP A 28 -9.73 -12.96 -1.02
C ASP A 28 -8.27 -12.64 -0.67
N GLN A 29 -7.30 -13.38 -1.22
CA GLN A 29 -5.88 -13.07 -1.02
C GLN A 29 -5.49 -11.67 -1.53
N LEU A 30 -5.99 -11.27 -2.71
CA LEU A 30 -5.74 -9.93 -3.24
C LEU A 30 -6.36 -8.84 -2.34
N LEU A 31 -7.57 -9.06 -1.81
CA LEU A 31 -8.21 -8.14 -0.89
C LEU A 31 -7.49 -8.08 0.47
N GLU A 32 -6.98 -9.19 0.97
CA GLU A 32 -6.18 -9.25 2.20
C GLU A 32 -4.82 -8.55 2.02
N MET A 33 -4.17 -8.76 0.89
CA MET A 33 -2.97 -8.00 0.50
C MET A 33 -3.27 -6.50 0.46
N ALA A 34 -4.38 -6.09 -0.15
CA ALA A 34 -4.76 -4.69 -0.20
C ALA A 34 -4.92 -4.09 1.22
N ARG A 35 -5.60 -4.80 2.12
CA ARG A 35 -5.74 -4.38 3.52
C ARG A 35 -4.40 -4.27 4.24
N THR A 36 -3.48 -5.19 3.97
CA THR A 36 -2.12 -5.16 4.55
C THR A 36 -1.37 -3.92 4.08
N TRP A 37 -1.43 -3.60 2.79
CA TRP A 37 -0.82 -2.40 2.24
C TRP A 37 -1.43 -1.11 2.82
N ASP A 38 -2.76 -1.03 2.98
CA ASP A 38 -3.39 0.11 3.65
C ASP A 38 -2.89 0.29 5.09
N LYS A 39 -2.75 -0.81 5.83
CA LYS A 39 -2.26 -0.76 7.21
C LYS A 39 -0.80 -0.30 7.27
N LEU A 40 0.04 -0.73 6.34
CA LEU A 40 1.42 -0.24 6.21
C LEU A 40 1.46 1.24 5.83
N ALA A 41 0.55 1.69 4.97
CA ALA A 41 0.41 3.11 4.63
C ALA A 41 0.03 3.96 5.83
N ASP A 42 -0.96 3.51 6.61
CA ASP A 42 -1.44 4.19 7.81
C ASP A 42 -0.37 4.24 8.91
N ASP A 43 0.29 3.11 9.17
CA ASP A 43 1.41 3.03 10.11
C ASP A 43 2.54 3.97 9.70
N ARG A 44 2.85 4.04 8.39
CA ARG A 44 3.86 4.96 7.87
C ARG A 44 3.43 6.42 8.02
N ASP A 45 2.17 6.76 7.76
CA ASP A 45 1.63 8.11 7.94
C ASP A 45 1.68 8.53 9.41
N ALA A 46 1.26 7.64 10.32
CA ALA A 46 1.33 7.85 11.76
C ALA A 46 2.78 8.02 12.24
N LEU A 47 3.71 7.24 11.70
CA LEU A 47 5.14 7.36 12.00
C LEU A 47 5.72 8.68 11.52
N ILE A 48 5.38 9.11 10.30
CA ILE A 48 5.82 10.41 9.75
C ILE A 48 5.24 11.58 10.54
N ARG A 49 3.96 11.49 10.98
CA ARG A 49 3.36 12.52 11.84
C ARG A 49 4.10 12.68 13.16
N LYS A 50 4.58 11.59 13.75
CA LYS A 50 5.38 11.60 14.99
C LYS A 50 6.83 11.99 14.75
N HIS A 51 7.39 11.57 13.61
CA HIS A 51 8.78 11.75 13.21
C HIS A 51 8.84 12.29 11.79
N PRO A 52 8.62 13.61 11.60
CA PRO A 52 8.62 14.23 10.28
C PRO A 52 9.99 14.12 9.59
N GLU A 53 11.07 13.88 10.34
CA GLU A 53 12.39 13.52 9.81
C GLU A 53 12.41 12.22 8.99
N LEU A 54 11.46 11.31 9.21
CA LEU A 54 11.30 10.07 8.46
C LEU A 54 10.47 10.25 7.18
N ALA A 55 9.98 11.47 6.91
CA ALA A 55 9.39 11.85 5.64
C ALA A 55 10.50 11.81 4.58
N MET A 56 10.65 10.66 3.93
CA MET A 56 11.65 10.50 2.89
C MET A 56 11.27 11.42 1.70
N PRO A 57 12.22 12.20 1.17
CA PRO A 57 12.01 12.95 -0.06
C PRO A 57 11.72 11.96 -1.20
N ASP A 58 11.06 12.45 -2.24
CA ASP A 58 10.63 11.69 -3.42
C ASP A 58 11.82 11.20 -4.25
N GLU A 59 12.57 10.23 -3.72
CA GLU A 59 13.50 9.45 -4.52
C GLU A 59 12.70 8.39 -5.27
N LYS A 60 12.19 8.86 -6.41
CA LYS A 60 11.86 8.13 -7.63
C LYS A 60 12.74 6.88 -7.79
N SER A 61 12.31 5.74 -7.26
CA SER A 61 12.74 4.44 -7.81
C SER A 61 12.03 4.34 -9.18
N GLY A 62 12.62 4.50 -10.36
CA GLY A 62 13.99 4.17 -10.76
C GLY A 62 14.11 2.66 -10.74
N GLY A 63 14.02 1.91 -11.85
CA GLY A 63 13.75 2.20 -13.26
C GLY A 63 13.34 0.89 -13.93
#